data_AF-A0A8J7D7P7-F1
#
_entry.id   AF-A0A8J7D7P7-F1
#
_cell.length_a   1.000
_cell.length_b   1.000
_cell.length_c   1.000
_cell.angle_alpha   90.00
_cell.angle_beta   90.00
_cell.angle_gamma   90.00
#
_symmetry.space_group_name_H-M   'P 1'
#
loop_
_entity.id
_entity.type
_entity.pdbx_description
1 polymer ?
#
loop_
_entity_poly.entity_id
_entity_poly.type
_entity_poly.pdbx_seq_one_letter_code
_entity_poly.pdbx_strand_id
1 'polypeptide(L)'
;MQSNNIPQITTKETEHLREQYPSLSHLEAGNIAQWLQERKDQLFEMARVSENEADMTRVLGLLAGGIGAVCYAVNPLAVVGGLIGGAAWLWFVVEHSNRTKEIAPLPFVRGNFVDAIALAGDYDTRSNYQADHLANTVKFLERQSAEEYAFLLAEFENIGQYLTQVEPGKRFYAYRWMFGWFGKLKGRQLPTYQSMALHLQDVTIDSRVNRLEVSAIVQAQTQLPPTVDIKQFQSPQVDIRHTRQASSLSRPTELQPSANGLAPETITHLTLANRANALIAALTKSGLLIEDMMSSQVIAIAGTQRGGKGTLAAILATLSKALDAGLNTQYFTAGVDVYPFSCNLTSALKYPEKDADGADKLVARDLLKFLKGLDGSDPYSHKNLLLVIDEAMRLLSLLEESDRTWAIQYLLSRFAKSGGTLIIVLHGSNLTSVVGKATAGLADTFKQSVNFIGCVAKSVSAGGLRKINVASGEYFKANPNNFAEPVSGGNLGMIPDWLKTSLHPGNGQPDPARTLLKFFPELVQHHEPAVMPRGEKIAPSDAVNKLESIFSKPTQEVEIVEVQEVSISEADLEQILNIVTSAVTTPVSFAAIRNSRKWGEDKPSVRYLRGAIAQLIESKQLNGSEKLGFTAF
;
A
#
# COMPACT_ATOMS: atom_id res chain seq x y z
N MET A 1 -18.22 34.40 33.26
CA MET A 1 -16.86 34.10 32.79
C MET A 1 -16.99 33.43 31.43
N GLN A 2 -16.67 34.14 30.36
CA GLN A 2 -16.75 33.61 28.99
C GLN A 2 -15.58 32.65 28.77
N SER A 3 -15.88 31.40 28.41
CA SER A 3 -14.89 30.42 27.97
C SER A 3 -14.27 30.88 26.64
N ASN A 4 -12.97 31.18 26.64
CA ASN A 4 -12.22 31.47 25.41
C ASN A 4 -12.18 30.22 24.53
N ASN A 5 -13.07 30.12 23.53
CA ASN A 5 -13.03 29.08 22.51
C ASN A 5 -11.87 29.36 21.55
N ILE A 6 -10.74 28.67 21.74
CA ILE A 6 -9.64 28.68 20.77
C ILE A 6 -10.16 28.08 19.45
N PRO A 7 -9.98 28.74 18.29
CA PRO A 7 -10.41 28.20 17.01
C PRO A 7 -9.72 26.85 16.75
N GLN A 8 -10.40 25.93 16.09
CA GLN A 8 -9.83 24.64 15.71
C GLN A 8 -9.21 24.74 14.30
N ILE A 9 -8.18 23.93 14.02
CA ILE A 9 -7.63 23.77 12.65
C ILE A 9 -8.61 23.02 11.72
N THR A 10 -9.51 22.25 12.34
CA THR A 10 -10.76 21.60 11.89
C THR A 10 -10.72 20.54 10.80
N THR A 11 -11.34 19.38 11.08
CA THR A 11 -12.32 18.76 10.16
C THR A 11 -13.47 18.09 10.93
N LYS A 12 -14.71 18.40 10.54
CA LYS A 12 -15.76 17.40 10.33
C LYS A 12 -16.25 17.64 8.90
N GLU A 13 -15.62 16.92 7.99
CA GLU A 13 -15.61 17.05 6.51
C GLU A 13 -15.37 18.49 6.02
N THR A 14 -14.43 19.15 6.71
CA THR A 14 -13.95 20.53 6.53
C THR A 14 -14.93 21.61 6.92
N GLU A 15 -15.87 21.24 7.79
CA GLU A 15 -16.84 22.05 8.53
C GLU A 15 -17.33 23.27 7.74
N HIS A 16 -17.90 22.91 6.57
CA HIS A 16 -18.47 23.71 5.47
C HIS A 16 -17.61 24.90 4.95
N LEU A 17 -16.29 24.72 5.03
CA LEU A 17 -15.24 25.47 4.32
C LEU A 17 -15.02 26.90 4.83
N ARG A 18 -15.09 27.11 6.14
CA ARG A 18 -15.30 28.39 6.81
C ARG A 18 -14.20 29.47 6.63
N GLU A 19 -14.39 30.58 5.94
CA GLU A 19 -15.05 30.79 4.64
C GLU A 19 -13.93 31.04 3.61
N GLN A 20 -13.50 29.93 3.00
CA GLN A 20 -12.49 29.68 1.97
C GLN A 20 -11.02 29.51 2.35
N TYR A 21 -10.56 29.68 3.60
CA TYR A 21 -9.22 29.25 4.02
C TYR A 21 -9.23 28.72 5.47
N PRO A 22 -8.27 27.86 5.86
CA PRO A 22 -8.14 27.45 7.26
C PRO A 22 -7.80 28.65 8.15
N SER A 23 -8.08 28.54 9.46
CA SER A 23 -7.90 29.65 10.40
C SER A 23 -6.50 30.26 10.36
N LEU A 24 -6.42 31.55 9.98
CA LEU A 24 -5.16 32.29 9.82
C LEU A 24 -4.39 32.40 11.13
N SER A 25 -5.11 32.45 12.26
CA SER A 25 -4.50 32.50 13.60
C SER A 25 -3.56 31.31 13.85
N HIS A 26 -3.81 30.14 13.25
CA HIS A 26 -2.90 28.99 13.35
C HIS A 26 -1.67 29.10 12.45
N LEU A 27 -1.82 29.64 11.24
CA LEU A 27 -0.68 29.89 10.34
C LEU A 27 0.29 30.88 10.98
N GLU A 28 -0.25 31.95 11.55
CA GLU A 28 0.55 33.00 12.19
C GLU A 28 1.10 32.56 13.56
N ALA A 29 0.46 31.63 14.26
CA ALA A 29 1.00 31.00 15.48
C ALA A 29 2.14 30.00 15.21
N GLY A 30 2.39 29.59 13.97
CA GLY A 30 3.49 28.69 13.60
C GLY A 30 3.07 27.25 13.26
N ASN A 31 1.78 26.95 13.21
CA ASN A 31 1.26 25.63 12.80
C ASN A 31 1.19 25.51 11.26
N ILE A 32 2.29 25.82 10.58
CA ILE A 32 2.35 26.00 9.12
C ILE A 32 2.01 24.70 8.38
N ALA A 33 2.62 23.59 8.76
CA ALA A 33 2.39 22.30 8.10
C ALA A 33 0.94 21.81 8.25
N GLN A 34 0.36 21.99 9.44
CA GLN A 34 -1.03 21.61 9.71
C GLN A 34 -2.01 22.50 8.92
N TRP A 35 -1.72 23.79 8.81
CA TRP A 35 -2.53 24.72 8.03
C TRP A 35 -2.48 24.42 6.52
N LEU A 36 -1.29 24.13 5.96
CA LEU A 36 -1.14 23.76 4.55
C LEU A 36 -1.84 22.44 4.22
N GLN A 37 -1.75 21.46 5.12
CA GLN A 37 -2.42 20.18 4.97
C GLN A 37 -3.94 20.36 4.97
N GLU A 38 -4.48 21.13 5.91
CA GLU A 38 -5.91 21.44 5.95
C GLU A 38 -6.39 22.15 4.68
N ARG A 39 -5.60 23.10 4.15
CA ARG A 39 -5.96 23.78 2.89
C ARG A 39 -6.03 22.81 1.71
N LYS A 40 -5.11 21.86 1.63
CA LYS A 40 -5.13 20.81 0.60
C LYS A 40 -6.36 19.92 0.74
N ASP A 41 -6.75 19.59 1.97
CA ASP A 41 -7.88 18.73 2.26
C ASP A 41 -9.23 19.44 1.97
N GLN A 42 -9.33 20.75 2.24
CA GLN A 42 -10.46 21.59 1.80
C GLN A 42 -10.65 21.58 0.28
N LEU A 43 -9.55 21.76 -0.47
CA LEU A 43 -9.60 21.72 -1.94
C LEU A 43 -10.00 20.34 -2.44
N PHE A 44 -9.60 19.26 -1.77
CA PHE A 44 -10.02 17.92 -2.15
C PHE A 44 -11.52 17.67 -1.90
N GLU A 45 -12.05 18.15 -0.76
CA GLU A 45 -13.48 17.99 -0.47
C GLU A 45 -14.37 18.81 -1.43
N MET A 46 -13.93 20.02 -1.80
CA MET A 46 -14.59 20.80 -2.87
C MET A 46 -14.65 20.04 -4.19
N ALA A 47 -13.57 19.33 -4.53
CA ALA A 47 -13.49 18.52 -5.75
C ALA A 47 -14.49 17.35 -5.70
N ARG A 48 -14.62 16.71 -4.54
CA ARG A 48 -15.53 15.57 -4.30
C ARG A 48 -17.00 15.98 -4.37
N VAL A 49 -17.37 17.12 -3.77
CA VAL A 49 -18.74 17.65 -3.86
C VAL A 49 -19.10 17.96 -5.31
N SER A 50 -18.19 18.62 -6.04
CA SER A 50 -18.36 18.93 -7.47
C SER A 50 -18.46 17.66 -8.34
N GLU A 51 -17.68 16.62 -8.04
CA GLU A 51 -17.78 15.31 -8.71
C GLU A 51 -19.12 14.61 -8.42
N ASN A 52 -19.59 14.62 -7.18
CA ASN A 52 -20.88 14.02 -6.82
C ASN A 52 -22.06 14.71 -7.49
N GLU A 53 -22.05 16.05 -7.56
CA GLU A 53 -23.08 16.84 -8.26
C GLU A 53 -23.06 16.55 -9.77
N ALA A 54 -21.86 16.47 -10.35
CA ALA A 54 -21.63 16.10 -11.73
C ALA A 54 -22.19 14.71 -12.06
N ASP A 55 -21.87 13.72 -11.23
CA ASP A 55 -22.27 12.34 -11.45
C ASP A 55 -23.77 12.13 -11.24
N MET A 56 -24.36 12.79 -10.24
CA MET A 56 -25.81 12.81 -10.06
C MET A 56 -26.52 13.42 -11.27
N THR A 57 -26.01 14.54 -11.80
CA THR A 57 -26.57 15.19 -12.99
C THR A 57 -26.48 14.29 -14.22
N ARG A 58 -25.37 13.57 -14.39
CA ARG A 58 -25.20 12.62 -15.50
C ARG A 58 -26.20 11.46 -15.43
N VAL A 59 -26.35 10.85 -14.25
CA VAL A 59 -27.25 9.70 -14.04
C VAL A 59 -28.71 10.13 -14.19
N LEU A 60 -29.11 11.23 -13.55
CA LEU A 60 -30.48 11.74 -13.67
C LEU A 60 -30.81 12.19 -15.09
N GLY A 61 -29.88 12.84 -15.79
CA GLY A 61 -30.06 13.24 -17.18
C GLY A 61 -30.23 12.04 -18.13
N LEU A 62 -29.45 10.97 -17.95
CA LEU A 62 -29.60 9.72 -18.70
C LEU A 62 -30.91 8.99 -18.37
N LEU A 63 -31.28 8.91 -17.10
CA LEU A 63 -32.53 8.28 -16.68
C LEU A 63 -33.74 9.05 -17.20
N ALA A 64 -33.75 10.38 -17.07
CA ALA A 64 -34.82 11.22 -17.60
C ALA A 64 -34.90 11.11 -19.13
N GLY A 65 -33.76 11.14 -19.83
CA GLY A 65 -33.69 10.91 -21.28
C GLY A 65 -34.22 9.54 -21.69
N GLY A 66 -33.82 8.48 -20.99
CA GLY A 66 -34.26 7.11 -21.25
C GLY A 66 -35.74 6.87 -20.98
N ILE A 67 -36.25 7.36 -19.84
CA ILE A 67 -37.67 7.29 -19.48
C ILE A 67 -38.50 8.09 -20.50
N GLY A 68 -38.06 9.28 -20.90
CA GLY A 68 -38.74 10.07 -21.93
C GLY A 68 -38.77 9.38 -23.29
N ALA A 69 -37.69 8.66 -23.65
CA ALA A 69 -37.59 7.90 -24.90
C ALA A 69 -38.45 6.62 -24.91
N VAL A 70 -38.59 5.92 -23.78
CA VAL A 70 -39.40 4.68 -23.68
C VAL A 70 -40.88 5.01 -23.50
N CYS A 71 -41.20 6.01 -22.68
CA CYS A 71 -42.57 6.36 -22.31
C CYS A 71 -43.22 7.37 -23.27
N TYR A 72 -42.59 7.70 -24.41
CA TYR A 72 -43.13 8.66 -25.39
C TYR A 72 -44.53 8.28 -25.88
N ALA A 73 -44.81 6.98 -25.99
CA ALA A 73 -46.09 6.44 -26.43
C ALA A 73 -47.19 6.49 -25.35
N VAL A 74 -46.80 6.62 -24.07
CA VAL A 74 -47.73 6.58 -22.93
C VAL A 74 -48.04 7.99 -22.42
N ASN A 75 -47.09 8.92 -22.51
CA ASN A 75 -47.29 10.32 -22.13
C ASN A 75 -46.44 11.26 -23.00
N PRO A 76 -47.04 12.09 -23.87
CA PRO A 76 -46.29 13.04 -24.70
C PRO A 76 -45.53 14.10 -23.88
N LEU A 77 -45.93 14.37 -22.63
CA LEU A 77 -45.15 15.24 -21.72
C LEU A 77 -43.85 14.57 -21.23
N ALA A 78 -43.76 13.22 -21.27
CA ALA A 78 -42.52 12.51 -20.97
C ALA A 78 -41.44 12.80 -22.01
N VAL A 79 -41.82 13.12 -23.26
CA VAL A 79 -40.88 13.54 -24.31
C VAL A 79 -40.24 14.89 -23.95
N VAL A 80 -41.02 15.83 -23.42
CA VAL A 80 -40.49 17.13 -22.96
C VAL A 80 -39.51 16.93 -21.81
N GLY A 81 -39.84 16.09 -20.83
CA GLY A 81 -38.92 15.73 -19.75
C GLY A 81 -37.66 15.01 -20.24
N GLY A 82 -37.79 14.12 -21.22
CA GLY A 82 -36.66 13.44 -21.85
C GLY A 82 -35.74 14.37 -22.63
N LEU A 83 -36.29 15.33 -23.37
CA LEU A 83 -35.51 16.35 -24.08
C LEU A 83 -34.75 17.27 -23.12
N ILE A 84 -35.38 17.69 -22.02
CA ILE A 84 -34.73 18.50 -20.99
C ILE A 84 -33.60 17.71 -20.30
N GLY A 85 -33.87 16.46 -19.91
CA GLY A 85 -32.86 15.58 -19.29
C GLY A 85 -31.67 15.28 -20.22
N GLY A 86 -31.95 15.00 -21.49
CA GLY A 86 -30.92 14.78 -22.51
C GLY A 86 -30.09 16.03 -22.81
N ALA A 87 -30.72 17.21 -22.87
CA ALA A 87 -30.01 18.48 -23.06
C ALA A 87 -29.12 18.82 -21.85
N ALA A 88 -29.60 18.60 -20.62
CA ALA A 88 -28.82 18.81 -19.40
C ALA A 88 -27.61 17.87 -19.33
N TRP A 89 -27.80 16.59 -19.70
CA TRP A 89 -26.69 15.63 -19.80
C TRP A 89 -25.66 16.05 -20.86
N LEU A 90 -26.12 16.43 -22.06
CA LEU A 90 -25.24 16.83 -23.15
C LEU A 90 -24.45 18.10 -22.82
N TRP A 91 -25.11 19.09 -22.23
CA TRP A 91 -24.46 20.32 -21.74
C TRP A 91 -23.32 19.99 -20.77
N PHE A 92 -23.57 19.10 -19.81
CA PHE A 92 -22.58 18.70 -18.83
C PHE A 92 -21.38 17.97 -19.45
N VAL A 93 -21.62 17.09 -20.42
CA VAL A 93 -20.55 16.38 -21.15
C VAL A 93 -19.67 17.37 -21.93
N VAL A 94 -20.28 18.37 -22.58
CA VAL A 94 -19.56 19.42 -23.32
C VAL A 94 -18.75 20.31 -22.38
N GLU A 95 -19.33 20.72 -21.25
CA GLU A 95 -18.64 21.53 -20.25
C GLU A 95 -17.43 20.79 -19.66
N HIS A 96 -17.59 19.51 -19.32
CA HIS A 96 -16.50 18.68 -18.82
C HIS A 96 -15.37 18.52 -19.85
N SER A 97 -15.72 18.32 -21.13
CA SER A 97 -14.74 18.22 -22.22
C SER A 97 -13.98 19.53 -22.44
N ASN A 98 -14.65 20.67 -22.32
CA ASN A 98 -14.00 21.97 -22.45
C ASN A 98 -12.96 22.21 -21.34
N ARG A 99 -13.26 21.81 -20.10
CA ARG A 99 -12.41 21.96 -18.92
C ARG A 99 -11.24 20.97 -18.87
N THR A 100 -11.51 19.69 -19.14
CA THR A 100 -10.56 18.59 -18.89
C THR A 100 -9.89 18.04 -20.15
N LYS A 101 -10.40 18.41 -21.33
CA LYS A 101 -10.03 17.81 -22.64
C LYS A 101 -10.39 16.33 -22.78
N GLU A 102 -11.19 15.79 -21.85
CA GLU A 102 -11.67 14.42 -21.86
C GLU A 102 -13.20 14.38 -21.92
N ILE A 103 -13.77 13.39 -22.60
CA ILE A 103 -15.21 13.19 -22.65
C ILE A 103 -15.58 12.16 -21.59
N ALA A 104 -16.55 12.51 -20.75
CA ALA A 104 -17.03 11.66 -19.66
C ALA A 104 -18.56 11.54 -19.71
N PRO A 105 -19.09 10.61 -20.53
CA PRO A 105 -20.53 10.42 -20.70
C PRO A 105 -21.18 9.72 -19.50
N LEU A 106 -20.39 8.94 -18.74
CA LEU A 106 -20.78 8.24 -17.52
C LEU A 106 -19.75 8.51 -16.41
N PRO A 107 -20.11 8.42 -15.12
CA PRO A 107 -19.21 8.69 -13.99
C PRO A 107 -17.84 7.98 -14.07
N PHE A 108 -17.87 6.71 -14.48
CA PHE A 108 -16.74 5.79 -14.51
C PHE A 108 -16.11 5.61 -15.91
N VAL A 109 -16.55 6.36 -16.91
CA VAL A 109 -16.09 6.22 -18.30
C VAL A 109 -15.45 7.53 -18.73
N ARG A 110 -14.16 7.52 -19.08
CA ARG A 110 -13.41 8.70 -19.52
C ARG A 110 -12.50 8.37 -20.70
N GLY A 111 -12.35 9.31 -21.64
CA GLY A 111 -11.46 9.17 -22.80
C GLY A 111 -11.91 10.01 -23.99
N ASN A 112 -11.39 9.73 -25.18
CA ASN A 112 -11.99 10.26 -26.41
C ASN A 112 -13.39 9.66 -26.60
N PHE A 113 -14.27 10.31 -27.36
CA PHE A 113 -15.66 9.88 -27.55
C PHE A 113 -15.79 8.39 -27.93
N VAL A 114 -14.88 7.90 -28.77
CA VAL A 114 -14.81 6.50 -29.22
C VAL A 114 -14.34 5.57 -28.11
N ASP A 115 -13.32 5.96 -27.35
CA ASP A 115 -12.79 5.20 -26.22
C ASP A 115 -13.84 5.10 -25.10
N ALA A 116 -14.54 6.20 -24.82
CA ALA A 116 -15.60 6.24 -23.81
C ALA A 116 -16.75 5.27 -24.13
N ILE A 117 -17.19 5.19 -25.38
CA ILE A 117 -18.24 4.23 -25.77
C ILE A 117 -17.73 2.78 -25.72
N ALA A 118 -16.48 2.54 -26.11
CA ALA A 118 -15.87 1.20 -26.04
C ALA A 118 -15.66 0.72 -24.60
N LEU A 119 -15.37 1.63 -23.67
CA LEU A 119 -15.08 1.35 -22.27
C LEU A 119 -16.35 1.26 -21.38
N ALA A 120 -17.51 1.71 -21.86
CA ALA A 120 -18.76 1.68 -21.10
C ALA A 120 -19.22 0.25 -20.72
N GLY A 121 -18.81 -0.75 -21.51
CA GLY A 121 -19.08 -2.18 -21.27
C GLY A 121 -17.96 -2.95 -20.55
N ASP A 122 -16.82 -2.30 -20.26
CA ASP A 122 -15.63 -2.99 -19.76
C ASP A 122 -15.54 -2.97 -18.22
N TYR A 123 -15.47 -4.17 -17.64
CA TYR A 123 -15.40 -4.39 -16.19
C TYR A 123 -14.04 -3.95 -15.61
N ASP A 124 -12.94 -4.17 -16.34
CA ASP A 124 -11.60 -3.85 -15.87
C ASP A 124 -11.40 -2.33 -15.77
N THR A 125 -12.07 -1.57 -16.64
CA THR A 125 -12.06 -0.10 -16.60
C THR A 125 -12.79 0.45 -15.37
N ARG A 126 -13.84 -0.22 -14.88
CA ARG A 126 -14.49 0.14 -13.60
C ARG A 126 -13.58 -0.14 -12.40
N SER A 127 -12.79 -1.20 -12.47
CA SER A 127 -11.78 -1.51 -11.45
C SER A 127 -10.62 -0.48 -11.46
N ASN A 128 -10.18 -0.06 -12.64
CA ASN A 128 -9.12 0.95 -12.79
C ASN A 128 -9.58 2.36 -12.40
N TYR A 129 -10.86 2.70 -12.60
CA TYR A 129 -11.45 3.96 -12.13
C TYR A 129 -11.31 4.13 -10.61
N GLN A 130 -11.42 3.04 -9.83
CA GLN A 130 -11.20 3.09 -8.38
C GLN A 130 -9.73 3.33 -8.01
N ALA A 131 -8.78 2.87 -8.84
CA ALA A 131 -7.35 3.07 -8.61
C ALA A 131 -6.91 4.53 -8.87
N ASP A 132 -7.43 5.16 -9.93
CA ASP A 132 -7.07 6.53 -10.35
C ASP A 132 -8.07 7.62 -9.91
N HIS A 133 -9.01 7.26 -9.03
CA HIS A 133 -10.09 8.16 -8.60
C HIS A 133 -9.58 9.51 -8.08
N LEU A 134 -8.43 9.56 -7.38
CA LEU A 134 -7.87 10.82 -6.86
C LEU A 134 -7.53 11.83 -7.97
N ALA A 135 -6.77 11.40 -8.99
CA ALA A 135 -6.36 12.26 -10.09
C ALA A 135 -7.56 12.74 -10.92
N ASN A 136 -8.63 11.93 -10.90
CA ASN A 136 -9.86 12.16 -11.61
C ASN A 136 -10.84 13.09 -10.87
N THR A 137 -10.89 13.05 -9.54
CA THR A 137 -11.71 13.93 -8.69
C THR A 137 -11.22 15.38 -8.75
N VAL A 138 -9.90 15.60 -8.71
CA VAL A 138 -9.31 16.97 -8.72
C VAL A 138 -9.66 17.75 -9.99
N LYS A 139 -9.96 17.06 -11.11
CA LYS A 139 -10.39 17.69 -12.37
C LYS A 139 -11.75 18.40 -12.27
N PHE A 140 -12.54 18.14 -11.22
CA PHE A 140 -13.83 18.81 -10.97
C PHE A 140 -13.70 20.12 -10.21
N LEU A 141 -12.48 20.49 -9.80
CA LEU A 141 -12.22 21.81 -9.23
C LEU A 141 -12.34 22.91 -10.28
N GLU A 142 -12.75 24.09 -9.82
CA GLU A 142 -12.61 25.31 -10.59
C GLU A 142 -11.12 25.58 -10.89
N ARG A 143 -10.83 26.19 -12.03
CA ARG A 143 -9.47 26.39 -12.55
C ARG A 143 -8.50 26.97 -11.52
N GLN A 144 -8.92 27.99 -10.77
CA GLN A 144 -8.07 28.63 -9.77
C GLN A 144 -7.76 27.71 -8.59
N SER A 145 -8.74 26.95 -8.13
CA SER A 145 -8.58 25.95 -7.05
C SER A 145 -7.77 24.74 -7.49
N ALA A 146 -7.88 24.33 -8.75
CA ALA A 146 -7.06 23.28 -9.34
C ALA A 146 -5.59 23.70 -9.44
N GLU A 147 -5.32 24.95 -9.84
CA GLU A 147 -3.98 25.53 -9.85
C GLU A 147 -3.38 25.63 -8.43
N GLU A 148 -4.21 25.98 -7.43
CA GLU A 148 -3.79 26.01 -6.02
C GLU A 148 -3.50 24.61 -5.47
N TYR A 149 -4.31 23.63 -5.83
CA TYR A 149 -4.08 22.23 -5.45
C TYR A 149 -2.78 21.70 -6.06
N ALA A 150 -2.51 22.02 -7.33
CA ALA A 150 -1.27 21.65 -8.00
C ALA A 150 -0.04 22.34 -7.36
N PHE A 151 -0.17 23.60 -6.96
CA PHE A 151 0.85 24.33 -6.21
C PHE A 151 1.18 23.64 -4.87
N LEU A 152 0.16 23.28 -4.10
CA LEU A 152 0.33 22.60 -2.81
C LEU A 152 0.90 21.18 -2.98
N LEU A 153 0.58 20.48 -4.07
CA LEU A 153 1.09 19.14 -4.34
C LEU A 153 2.57 19.16 -4.75
N ALA A 154 2.96 20.11 -5.60
CA ALA A 154 4.31 20.18 -6.16
C ALA A 154 5.33 20.79 -5.18
N GLU A 155 4.91 21.76 -4.37
CA GLU A 155 5.85 22.62 -3.62
C GLU A 155 5.59 22.61 -2.10
N PHE A 156 4.88 21.60 -1.56
CA PHE A 156 4.46 21.54 -0.16
C PHE A 156 5.58 21.86 0.84
N GLU A 157 6.74 21.20 0.70
CA GLU A 157 7.89 21.36 1.60
C GLU A 157 8.54 22.74 1.45
N ASN A 158 8.69 23.21 0.21
CA ASN A 158 9.30 24.51 -0.08
C ASN A 158 8.43 25.65 0.47
N ILE A 159 7.11 25.57 0.30
CA ILE A 159 6.17 26.54 0.89
C ILE A 159 6.30 26.56 2.42
N GLY A 160 6.36 25.38 3.05
CA GLY A 160 6.53 25.25 4.50
C GLY A 160 7.83 25.90 5.01
N GLN A 161 8.96 25.64 4.33
CA GLN A 161 10.26 26.22 4.68
C GLN A 161 10.27 27.74 4.53
N TYR A 162 9.64 28.27 3.48
CA TYR A 162 9.56 29.71 3.22
C TYR A 162 8.70 30.40 4.29
N LEU A 163 7.52 29.86 4.60
CA LEU A 163 6.60 30.44 5.59
C LEU A 163 7.17 30.39 7.02
N THR A 164 8.04 29.42 7.33
CA THR A 164 8.69 29.31 8.64
C THR A 164 9.65 30.47 8.91
N GLN A 165 10.30 30.95 7.85
CA GLN A 165 11.26 32.06 7.92
C GLN A 165 10.58 33.43 7.87
N VAL A 166 9.27 33.48 7.60
CA VAL A 166 8.48 34.72 7.54
C VAL A 166 7.97 35.11 8.93
N GLU A 167 8.05 36.41 9.23
CA GLU A 167 7.56 37.02 10.47
C GLU A 167 6.06 36.76 10.69
N PRO A 168 5.62 36.46 11.94
CA PRO A 168 4.21 36.35 12.28
C PRO A 168 3.42 37.61 11.90
N GLY A 169 2.26 37.42 11.28
CA GLY A 169 1.39 38.45 10.73
C GLY A 169 1.54 38.69 9.22
N LYS A 170 2.55 38.11 8.56
CA LYS A 170 2.80 38.25 7.11
C LYS A 170 2.72 36.91 6.36
N ARG A 171 2.54 35.78 7.05
CA ARG A 171 2.67 34.44 6.46
C ARG A 171 1.56 34.13 5.47
N PHE A 172 0.31 34.51 5.77
CA PHE A 172 -0.77 34.32 4.80
C PHE A 172 -0.57 35.11 3.51
N TYR A 173 -0.06 36.34 3.61
CA TYR A 173 0.27 37.15 2.44
C TYR A 173 1.40 36.52 1.61
N ALA A 174 2.46 36.04 2.27
CA ALA A 174 3.56 35.34 1.62
C ALA A 174 3.09 34.09 0.87
N TYR A 175 2.19 33.30 1.47
CA TYR A 175 1.54 32.15 0.83
C TYR A 175 0.82 32.55 -0.47
N ARG A 176 -0.03 33.58 -0.42
CA ARG A 176 -0.77 34.09 -1.58
C ARG A 176 0.13 34.64 -2.68
N TRP A 177 1.22 35.31 -2.29
CA TRP A 177 2.19 35.87 -3.23
C TRP A 177 2.95 34.76 -3.97
N MET A 178 3.38 33.72 -3.26
CA MET A 178 4.02 32.54 -3.86
C MET A 178 3.06 31.81 -4.82
N PHE A 179 1.80 31.62 -4.43
CA PHE A 179 0.79 31.05 -5.32
C PHE A 179 0.59 31.89 -6.60
N GLY A 180 0.54 33.22 -6.47
CA GLY A 180 0.44 34.12 -7.63
C GLY A 180 1.63 34.02 -8.59
N TRP A 181 2.84 33.78 -8.07
CA TRP A 181 4.04 33.56 -8.89
C TRP A 181 4.08 32.17 -9.52
N PHE A 182 3.63 31.15 -8.81
CA PHE A 182 3.51 29.80 -9.35
C PHE A 182 2.65 29.78 -10.63
N GLY A 183 1.51 30.49 -10.61
CA GLY A 183 0.66 30.68 -11.79
C GLY A 183 1.37 31.42 -12.93
N LYS A 184 2.04 32.54 -12.63
CA LYS A 184 2.80 33.33 -13.64
C LYS A 184 3.95 32.54 -14.27
N LEU A 185 4.60 31.66 -13.51
CA LEU A 185 5.73 30.84 -13.94
C LEU A 185 5.30 29.47 -14.49
N LYS A 186 3.99 29.23 -14.66
CA LYS A 186 3.42 27.96 -15.15
C LYS A 186 3.91 26.74 -14.37
N GLY A 187 4.08 26.88 -13.06
CA GLY A 187 4.49 25.81 -12.16
C GLY A 187 5.93 25.31 -12.32
N ARG A 188 6.84 26.09 -12.95
CA ARG A 188 8.23 25.67 -13.16
C ARG A 188 9.13 25.82 -11.94
N GLN A 189 8.94 26.87 -11.14
CA GLN A 189 9.73 27.13 -9.93
C GLN A 189 9.08 28.23 -9.09
N LEU A 190 9.34 28.23 -7.78
CA LEU A 190 9.00 29.35 -6.90
C LEU A 190 10.08 30.45 -6.90
N PRO A 191 9.70 31.72 -6.66
CA PRO A 191 10.64 32.80 -6.45
C PRO A 191 11.58 32.51 -5.26
N THR A 192 12.82 33.01 -5.30
CA THR A 192 13.81 32.73 -4.24
C THR A 192 13.42 33.38 -2.92
N TYR A 193 13.85 32.78 -1.80
CA TYR A 193 13.60 33.33 -0.46
C TYR A 193 14.03 34.79 -0.33
N GLN A 194 15.19 35.16 -0.88
CA GLN A 194 15.69 36.54 -0.84
C GLN A 194 14.74 37.53 -1.54
N SER A 195 14.14 37.13 -2.67
CA SER A 195 13.16 37.95 -3.38
C SER A 195 11.85 38.12 -2.59
N MET A 196 11.41 37.06 -1.90
CA MET A 196 10.25 37.11 -1.01
C MET A 196 10.53 38.00 0.21
N ALA A 197 11.70 37.84 0.84
CA ALA A 197 12.10 38.62 2.00
C ALA A 197 12.20 40.11 1.68
N LEU A 198 12.77 40.48 0.53
CA LEU A 198 12.77 41.87 0.04
C LEU A 198 11.35 42.39 -0.18
N HIS A 199 10.48 41.61 -0.82
CA HIS A 199 9.07 42.00 -1.06
C HIS A 199 8.28 42.19 0.25
N LEU A 200 8.55 41.39 1.28
CA LEU A 200 7.85 41.46 2.56
C LEU A 200 8.32 42.60 3.50
N GLN A 201 9.40 43.32 3.15
CA GLN A 201 9.85 44.50 3.91
C GLN A 201 8.83 45.64 3.85
N ASP A 202 8.18 45.81 2.69
CA ASP A 202 7.22 46.89 2.45
C ASP A 202 5.76 46.50 2.78
N VAL A 203 5.51 45.25 3.17
CA VAL A 203 4.17 44.71 3.42
C VAL A 203 3.80 44.89 4.90
N THR A 204 2.63 45.49 5.15
CA THR A 204 2.07 45.62 6.48
C THR A 204 1.41 44.32 6.97
N ILE A 205 1.33 44.15 8.30
CA ILE A 205 0.73 42.96 8.93
C ILE A 205 -0.75 42.85 8.51
N ASP A 206 -1.18 41.63 8.15
CA ASP A 206 -2.56 41.37 7.72
C ASP A 206 -3.56 41.69 8.85
N SER A 207 -4.49 42.60 8.57
CA SER A 207 -5.46 43.11 9.54
C SER A 207 -6.51 42.08 9.97
N ARG A 208 -6.62 40.95 9.26
CA ARG A 208 -7.52 39.84 9.60
C ARG A 208 -6.95 38.92 10.68
N VAL A 209 -5.68 39.10 11.06
CA VAL A 209 -5.02 38.27 12.08
C VAL A 209 -5.41 38.74 13.48
N ASN A 210 -6.10 37.89 14.23
CA ASN A 210 -6.46 38.19 15.62
C ASN A 210 -5.26 37.92 16.55
N ARG A 211 -4.56 38.99 16.96
CA ARG A 211 -3.36 38.90 17.82
C ARG A 211 -3.62 38.24 19.18
N LEU A 212 -4.84 38.36 19.71
CA LEU A 212 -5.22 37.74 20.98
C LEU A 212 -5.41 36.23 20.85
N GLU A 213 -5.87 35.76 19.69
CA GLU A 213 -5.96 34.32 19.39
C GLU A 213 -4.57 33.72 19.16
N VAL A 214 -3.70 34.42 18.41
CA VAL A 214 -2.32 33.98 18.18
C VAL A 214 -1.57 33.81 19.49
N SER A 215 -1.66 34.79 20.41
CA SER A 215 -1.01 34.68 21.72
C SER A 215 -1.60 33.56 22.58
N ALA A 216 -2.91 33.34 22.54
CA ALA A 216 -3.56 32.23 23.26
C ALA A 216 -3.13 30.86 22.71
N ILE A 217 -2.99 30.71 21.39
CA ILE A 217 -2.50 29.47 20.75
C ILE A 217 -1.05 29.20 21.14
N VAL A 218 -0.18 30.22 21.07
CA VAL A 218 1.23 30.10 21.46
C VAL A 218 1.38 29.75 22.94
N GLN A 219 0.55 30.34 23.82
CA GLN A 219 0.53 30.02 25.26
C GLN A 219 0.03 28.60 25.55
N ALA A 220 -1.01 28.14 24.86
CA ALA A 220 -1.49 26.76 24.97
C ALA A 220 -0.42 25.76 24.52
N GLN A 221 0.41 26.12 23.54
CA GLN A 221 1.55 25.32 23.09
C GLN A 221 2.73 25.32 24.06
N THR A 222 2.94 26.40 24.81
CA THR A 222 4.01 26.47 25.83
C THR A 222 3.63 25.79 27.16
N GLN A 223 2.34 25.54 27.39
CA GLN A 223 1.84 24.80 28.57
C GLN A 223 1.73 23.28 28.37
N LEU A 224 1.90 22.79 27.14
CA LEU A 224 2.28 21.39 26.92
C LEU A 224 3.75 21.23 27.33
N PRO A 225 4.15 20.14 28.03
CA PRO A 225 5.56 19.92 28.36
C PRO A 225 6.37 19.97 27.06
N PRO A 226 7.58 20.55 27.10
CA PRO A 226 8.28 21.01 25.91
C PRO A 226 8.36 19.89 24.88
N THR A 227 7.84 20.15 23.69
CA THR A 227 8.17 19.42 22.48
C THR A 227 9.70 19.40 22.40
N VAL A 228 10.28 18.22 22.60
CA VAL A 228 11.73 18.04 22.59
C VAL A 228 12.27 18.54 21.26
N ASP A 229 13.16 19.52 21.31
CA ASP A 229 13.98 19.93 20.19
C ASP A 229 14.76 18.71 19.70
N ILE A 230 14.39 18.18 18.53
CA ILE A 230 14.91 16.92 18.00
C ILE A 230 16.43 17.03 17.68
N LYS A 231 17.01 18.23 17.75
CA LYS A 231 18.47 18.41 17.66
C LYS A 231 19.25 18.00 18.92
N GLN A 232 18.57 17.65 20.01
CA GLN A 232 19.20 17.11 21.23
C GLN A 232 19.10 15.57 21.37
N PHE A 233 18.53 14.85 20.41
CA PHE A 233 18.66 13.39 20.37
C PHE A 233 20.01 12.98 19.76
N GLN A 234 21.10 13.32 20.45
CA GLN A 234 22.18 12.36 20.53
C GLN A 234 21.67 11.25 21.46
N SER A 235 21.40 10.09 20.87
CA SER A 235 21.22 8.83 21.60
C SER A 235 22.23 8.77 22.75
N PRO A 236 21.83 8.46 23.99
CA PRO A 236 22.80 8.19 25.03
C PRO A 236 23.65 7.02 24.53
N GLN A 237 24.90 7.30 24.16
CA GLN A 237 25.88 6.24 24.04
C GLN A 237 25.99 5.66 25.43
N VAL A 238 25.40 4.48 25.60
CA VAL A 238 25.67 3.63 26.74
C VAL A 238 27.16 3.30 26.65
N ASP A 239 27.97 4.01 27.44
CA ASP A 239 29.39 3.72 27.57
C ASP A 239 29.52 2.43 28.38
N ILE A 240 29.66 1.30 27.69
CA ILE A 240 29.78 -0.07 28.26
C ILE A 240 31.18 -0.26 28.93
N ARG A 241 31.82 0.81 29.42
CA ARG A 241 33.18 0.73 30.01
C ARG A 241 33.23 0.65 31.54
N HIS A 242 32.11 0.69 32.26
CA HIS A 242 32.12 0.70 33.72
C HIS A 242 31.51 -0.52 34.45
N THR A 243 31.43 -1.69 33.80
CA THR A 243 31.06 -2.95 34.49
C THR A 243 32.17 -4.02 34.45
N ARG A 244 33.43 -3.59 34.52
CA ARG A 244 34.56 -4.47 34.86
C ARG A 244 35.10 -4.11 36.25
N GLN A 245 34.43 -4.56 37.30
CA GLN A 245 35.12 -5.04 38.50
C GLN A 245 34.20 -5.82 39.43
N ALA A 246 34.71 -6.98 39.84
CA ALA A 246 34.23 -7.91 40.87
C ALA A 246 33.03 -8.81 40.54
N SER A 247 33.30 -9.92 39.86
CA SER A 247 33.34 -11.24 40.53
C SER A 247 33.75 -12.33 39.54
N SER A 248 34.93 -12.87 39.74
CA SER A 248 35.48 -14.05 39.05
C SER A 248 34.71 -15.31 39.45
N LEU A 249 33.95 -15.92 38.54
CA LEU A 249 33.65 -17.36 38.55
C LEU A 249 33.02 -17.77 37.20
N SER A 250 33.71 -18.70 36.53
CA SER A 250 33.20 -19.63 35.49
C SER A 250 32.68 -19.03 34.17
N ARG A 251 33.59 -18.97 33.19
CA ARG A 251 33.30 -18.77 31.76
C ARG A 251 32.32 -19.85 31.25
N PRO A 252 31.13 -19.52 30.70
CA PRO A 252 30.36 -20.47 29.92
C PRO A 252 31.09 -20.67 28.58
N THR A 253 31.31 -21.93 28.22
CA THR A 253 31.84 -22.34 26.92
C THR A 253 31.06 -21.67 25.80
N GLU A 254 31.73 -20.84 24.98
CA GLU A 254 31.20 -20.38 23.70
C GLU A 254 30.84 -21.61 22.86
N LEU A 255 29.54 -21.87 22.71
CA LEU A 255 29.02 -22.83 21.75
C LEU A 255 29.36 -22.31 20.36
N GLN A 256 30.50 -22.73 19.81
CA GLN A 256 30.83 -22.51 18.41
C GLN A 256 29.84 -23.29 17.53
N PRO A 257 29.01 -22.62 16.71
CA PRO A 257 28.19 -23.32 15.73
C PRO A 257 29.11 -23.81 14.62
N SER A 258 29.23 -25.14 14.47
CA SER A 258 29.84 -25.79 13.32
C SER A 258 29.18 -25.35 12.01
N ALA A 259 29.90 -25.48 10.90
CA ALA A 259 29.44 -25.09 9.55
C ALA A 259 28.13 -25.76 9.07
N ASN A 260 27.57 -26.72 9.82
CA ASN A 260 26.37 -27.49 9.49
C ASN A 260 25.08 -27.02 10.21
N GLY A 261 25.05 -25.81 10.77
CA GLY A 261 23.85 -25.26 11.45
C GLY A 261 23.69 -25.75 12.91
N LEU A 262 22.75 -25.15 13.63
CA LEU A 262 22.42 -25.57 15.01
C LEU A 262 21.48 -26.78 15.00
N ALA A 263 21.82 -27.81 15.76
CA ALA A 263 20.91 -28.92 16.02
C ALA A 263 20.00 -28.60 17.23
N PRO A 264 18.69 -28.92 17.18
CA PRO A 264 17.79 -28.70 18.31
C PRO A 264 18.28 -29.36 19.60
N GLU A 265 18.80 -30.59 19.50
CA GLU A 265 19.32 -31.39 20.61
C GLU A 265 20.46 -30.72 21.37
N THR A 266 21.25 -29.86 20.70
CA THR A 266 22.38 -29.17 21.32
C THR A 266 22.00 -27.95 22.15
N ILE A 267 20.77 -27.44 22.08
CA ILE A 267 20.39 -26.22 22.82
C ILE A 267 19.14 -26.34 23.67
N THR A 268 18.35 -27.41 23.55
CA THR A 268 17.11 -27.62 24.33
C THR A 268 17.30 -27.64 25.84
N HIS A 269 18.52 -27.90 26.33
CA HIS A 269 18.86 -27.85 27.76
C HIS A 269 18.99 -26.42 28.32
N LEU A 270 19.08 -25.40 27.45
CA LEU A 270 19.19 -24.00 27.84
C LEU A 270 17.81 -23.42 28.18
N THR A 271 17.79 -22.39 29.03
CA THR A 271 16.57 -21.60 29.27
C THR A 271 16.02 -21.03 27.96
N LEU A 272 14.72 -20.78 27.92
CA LEU A 272 14.00 -20.33 26.73
C LEU A 272 14.62 -19.05 26.10
N ALA A 273 14.94 -18.04 26.91
CA ALA A 273 15.61 -16.82 26.45
C ALA A 273 17.03 -17.07 25.90
N ASN A 274 17.82 -17.93 26.54
CA ASN A 274 19.16 -18.28 26.06
C ASN A 274 19.13 -19.04 24.72
N ARG A 275 18.11 -19.89 24.50
CA ARG A 275 17.90 -20.55 23.20
C ARG A 275 17.54 -19.54 22.12
N ALA A 276 16.67 -18.58 22.44
CA ALA A 276 16.32 -17.50 21.53
C ALA A 276 17.55 -16.67 21.14
N ASN A 277 18.38 -16.26 22.11
CA ASN A 277 19.63 -15.55 21.83
C ASN A 277 20.61 -16.37 20.97
N ALA A 278 20.76 -17.67 21.25
CA ALA A 278 21.61 -18.55 20.44
C ALA A 278 21.11 -18.70 19.00
N LEU A 279 19.79 -18.81 18.81
CA LEU A 279 19.17 -18.86 17.49
C LEU A 279 19.27 -17.55 16.75
N ILE A 280 19.06 -16.41 17.42
CA ILE A 280 19.24 -15.08 16.84
C ILE A 280 20.68 -14.92 16.34
N ALA A 281 21.67 -15.26 17.16
CA ALA A 281 23.08 -15.23 16.75
C ALA A 281 23.36 -16.14 15.54
N ALA A 282 22.73 -17.32 15.47
CA ALA A 282 22.89 -18.24 14.36
C ALA A 282 22.22 -17.79 13.07
N LEU A 283 21.04 -17.16 13.16
CA LEU A 283 20.36 -16.54 12.03
C LEU A 283 21.20 -15.38 11.49
N THR A 284 21.70 -14.50 12.36
CA THR A 284 22.59 -13.39 12.00
C THR A 284 23.88 -13.90 11.35
N LYS A 285 24.51 -14.95 11.91
CA LYS A 285 25.70 -15.59 11.32
C LYS A 285 25.40 -16.22 9.95
N SER A 286 24.18 -16.70 9.73
CA SER A 286 23.72 -17.25 8.44
C SER A 286 23.33 -16.16 7.43
N GLY A 287 23.45 -14.88 7.80
CA GLY A 287 23.16 -13.72 6.94
C GLY A 287 21.74 -13.18 7.06
N LEU A 288 20.89 -13.72 7.94
CA LEU A 288 19.55 -13.20 8.21
C LEU A 288 19.60 -12.22 9.39
N LEU A 289 19.43 -10.93 9.13
CA LEU A 289 19.53 -9.84 10.11
C LEU A 289 18.26 -9.72 10.96
N ILE A 290 17.99 -10.72 11.81
CA ILE A 290 16.73 -10.79 12.57
C ILE A 290 16.62 -9.72 13.67
N GLU A 291 17.75 -9.30 14.23
CA GLU A 291 17.80 -8.20 15.21
C GLU A 291 17.33 -6.88 14.58
N ASP A 292 17.77 -6.60 13.35
CA ASP A 292 17.31 -5.46 12.56
C ASP A 292 15.81 -5.52 12.29
N MET A 293 15.26 -6.72 12.07
CA MET A 293 13.81 -6.92 11.86
C MET A 293 13.00 -6.64 13.14
N MET A 294 13.55 -6.98 14.31
CA MET A 294 12.91 -6.81 15.63
C MET A 294 13.19 -5.46 16.30
N SER A 295 13.96 -4.58 15.65
CA SER A 295 14.49 -3.33 16.23
C SER A 295 13.45 -2.24 16.53
N SER A 296 12.20 -2.41 16.09
CA SER A 296 11.14 -1.40 16.19
C SER A 296 9.89 -1.94 16.89
N GLN A 297 9.18 -1.05 17.59
CA GLN A 297 7.94 -1.38 18.28
C GLN A 297 6.79 -1.71 17.30
N VAL A 298 6.81 -1.11 16.11
CA VAL A 298 5.85 -1.41 15.03
C VAL A 298 6.60 -1.96 13.83
N ILE A 299 6.24 -3.17 13.41
CA ILE A 299 6.85 -3.92 12.32
C ILE A 299 5.76 -4.18 11.27
N ALA A 300 5.97 -3.71 10.05
CA ALA A 300 5.07 -3.94 8.93
C ALA A 300 5.73 -4.88 7.93
N ILE A 301 5.12 -6.05 7.69
CA ILE A 301 5.62 -7.05 6.75
C ILE A 301 4.75 -6.99 5.49
N ALA A 302 5.34 -6.61 4.37
CA ALA A 302 4.65 -6.38 3.11
C ALA A 302 5.31 -7.14 1.95
N GLY A 303 4.61 -7.25 0.83
CA GLY A 303 5.11 -7.94 -0.36
C GLY A 303 4.06 -8.79 -1.06
N THR A 304 4.50 -9.47 -2.11
CA THR A 304 3.62 -10.27 -2.98
C THR A 304 2.90 -11.40 -2.23
N GLN A 305 1.77 -11.86 -2.79
CA GLN A 305 1.08 -13.03 -2.27
C GLN A 305 2.03 -14.24 -2.32
N ARG A 306 2.02 -15.06 -1.25
CA ARG A 306 2.96 -16.19 -1.07
C ARG A 306 4.45 -15.80 -0.95
N GLY A 307 4.77 -14.54 -0.65
CA GLY A 307 6.15 -14.10 -0.39
C GLY A 307 6.74 -14.53 0.96
N GLY A 308 5.96 -15.19 1.84
CA GLY A 308 6.42 -15.61 3.17
C GLY A 308 6.18 -14.58 4.29
N LYS A 309 5.16 -13.71 4.15
CA LYS A 309 4.80 -12.68 5.13
C LYS A 309 4.38 -13.26 6.48
N GLY A 310 3.34 -14.11 6.48
CA GLY A 310 2.84 -14.78 7.68
C GLY A 310 3.91 -15.65 8.35
N THR A 311 4.77 -16.29 7.54
CA THR A 311 5.89 -17.10 8.04
C THR A 311 6.88 -16.25 8.82
N LEU A 312 7.26 -15.07 8.29
CA LEU A 312 8.14 -14.16 9.02
C LEU A 312 7.46 -13.64 10.29
N ALA A 313 6.17 -13.27 10.22
CA ALA A 313 5.41 -12.82 11.40
C ALA A 313 5.42 -13.89 12.50
N ALA A 314 5.25 -15.16 12.15
CA ALA A 314 5.29 -16.29 13.09
C ALA A 314 6.70 -16.53 13.67
N ILE A 315 7.76 -16.40 12.86
CA ILE A 315 9.15 -16.48 13.35
C ILE A 315 9.42 -15.39 14.38
N LEU A 316 9.11 -14.13 14.04
CA LEU A 316 9.31 -12.99 14.93
C LEU A 316 8.51 -13.15 16.22
N ALA A 317 7.23 -13.53 16.11
CA ALA A 317 6.38 -13.75 17.28
C ALA A 317 6.89 -14.88 18.18
N THR A 318 7.35 -15.98 17.60
CA THR A 318 7.93 -17.11 18.35
C THR A 318 9.21 -16.68 19.06
N LEU A 319 10.12 -15.96 18.40
CA LEU A 319 11.35 -15.45 19.02
C LEU A 319 11.06 -14.43 20.11
N SER A 320 10.11 -13.50 19.91
CA SER A 320 9.70 -12.54 20.93
C SER A 320 9.14 -13.23 22.18
N LYS A 321 8.20 -14.18 21.99
CA LYS A 321 7.66 -15.01 23.08
C LYS A 321 8.75 -15.86 23.73
N ALA A 322 9.78 -16.20 22.96
CA ALA A 322 10.89 -16.99 23.48
C ALA A 322 11.85 -16.18 24.36
N LEU A 323 12.09 -14.93 23.99
CA LEU A 323 12.90 -13.98 24.77
C LEU A 323 12.20 -13.56 26.06
N ASP A 324 10.88 -13.39 26.02
CA ASP A 324 10.04 -13.07 27.18
C ASP A 324 8.87 -14.07 27.31
N ALA A 325 9.02 -15.04 28.21
CA ALA A 325 7.97 -16.03 28.48
C ALA A 325 6.67 -15.39 29.01
N GLY A 326 6.75 -14.21 29.65
CA GLY A 326 5.62 -13.43 30.15
C GLY A 326 4.88 -12.62 29.08
N LEU A 327 5.37 -12.61 27.84
CA LEU A 327 4.79 -11.87 26.74
C LEU A 327 3.40 -12.40 26.38
N ASN A 328 2.37 -11.55 26.47
CA ASN A 328 1.02 -11.83 26.02
C ASN A 328 0.94 -11.65 24.50
N THR A 329 1.03 -12.74 23.74
CA THR A 329 0.94 -12.71 22.28
C THR A 329 -0.51 -12.90 21.83
N GLN A 330 -1.10 -11.88 21.22
CA GLN A 330 -2.43 -11.90 20.60
C GLN A 330 -2.26 -12.00 19.08
N TYR A 331 -2.84 -13.02 18.46
CA TYR A 331 -2.67 -13.27 17.02
C TYR A 331 -4.03 -13.28 16.33
N PHE A 332 -4.27 -12.30 15.47
CA PHE A 332 -5.46 -12.20 14.63
C PHE A 332 -5.09 -12.52 13.19
N THR A 333 -5.85 -13.40 12.53
CA THR A 333 -5.63 -13.74 11.12
C THR A 333 -6.94 -14.01 10.40
N ALA A 334 -7.00 -13.66 9.12
CA ALA A 334 -8.10 -14.05 8.24
C ALA A 334 -7.86 -15.46 7.69
N GLY A 335 -8.94 -16.25 7.59
CA GLY A 335 -8.90 -17.62 7.12
C GLY A 335 -8.35 -18.62 8.15
N VAL A 336 -7.77 -19.70 7.63
CA VAL A 336 -7.37 -20.89 8.40
C VAL A 336 -5.88 -21.22 8.31
N ASP A 337 -5.09 -20.35 7.66
CA ASP A 337 -3.63 -20.50 7.60
C ASP A 337 -3.02 -20.05 8.94
N VAL A 338 -2.72 -21.01 9.81
CA VAL A 338 -2.36 -20.78 11.22
C VAL A 338 -1.08 -21.55 11.56
N TYR A 339 -0.16 -20.85 12.21
CA TYR A 339 1.10 -21.43 12.69
C TYR A 339 0.92 -22.07 14.08
N PRO A 340 1.51 -23.24 14.34
CA PRO A 340 1.28 -24.02 15.56
C PRO A 340 2.16 -23.54 16.73
N PHE A 341 2.18 -22.24 16.99
CA PHE A 341 2.95 -21.65 18.09
C PHE A 341 2.03 -21.09 19.19
N SER A 342 2.59 -20.96 20.39
CA SER A 342 1.87 -20.54 21.58
C SER A 342 1.47 -19.07 21.50
N CYS A 343 0.16 -18.84 21.31
CA CYS A 343 -0.45 -17.52 21.27
C CYS A 343 -1.95 -17.59 21.55
N ASN A 344 -2.53 -16.43 21.88
CA ASN A 344 -3.96 -16.24 21.94
C ASN A 344 -4.47 -15.99 20.51
N LEU A 345 -4.83 -17.07 19.82
CA LEU A 345 -5.28 -17.02 18.43
C LEU A 345 -6.76 -16.64 18.33
N THR A 346 -7.06 -15.69 17.44
CA THR A 346 -8.41 -15.42 16.94
C THR A 346 -8.39 -15.51 15.41
N SER A 347 -8.99 -16.57 14.87
CA SER A 347 -9.10 -16.84 13.43
C SER A 347 -10.46 -17.43 13.08
N ALA A 348 -10.68 -17.75 11.80
CA ALA A 348 -11.92 -18.40 11.35
C ALA A 348 -12.20 -19.72 12.09
N LEU A 349 -11.16 -20.40 12.62
CA LEU A 349 -11.29 -21.63 13.41
C LEU A 349 -12.14 -21.47 14.68
N LYS A 350 -12.28 -20.24 15.19
CA LYS A 350 -13.11 -19.92 16.36
C LYS A 350 -14.62 -19.97 16.04
N TYR A 351 -14.99 -19.94 14.76
CA TYR A 351 -16.36 -19.79 14.27
C TYR A 351 -16.74 -20.91 13.26
N PRO A 352 -16.70 -22.19 13.68
CA PRO A 352 -16.92 -23.34 12.79
C PRO A 352 -18.31 -23.39 12.16
N GLU A 353 -19.29 -22.72 12.76
CA GLU A 353 -20.67 -22.66 12.27
C GLU A 353 -20.90 -21.62 11.16
N LYS A 354 -19.86 -20.87 10.77
CA LYS A 354 -19.90 -19.85 9.72
C LYS A 354 -19.13 -20.32 8.49
N ASP A 355 -19.53 -19.81 7.35
CA ASP A 355 -18.71 -19.85 6.14
C ASP A 355 -17.45 -18.99 6.32
N ALA A 356 -16.46 -19.14 5.43
CA ALA A 356 -15.17 -18.47 5.55
C ALA A 356 -15.30 -16.94 5.69
N ASP A 357 -16.17 -16.32 4.88
CA ASP A 357 -16.40 -14.87 4.92
C ASP A 357 -17.14 -14.42 6.18
N GLY A 358 -18.15 -15.18 6.62
CA GLY A 358 -18.87 -14.90 7.86
C GLY A 358 -17.97 -15.05 9.09
N ALA A 359 -17.09 -16.05 9.11
CA ALA A 359 -16.10 -16.27 10.16
C ALA A 359 -15.08 -15.12 10.22
N ASP A 360 -14.50 -14.73 9.08
CA ASP A 360 -13.55 -13.60 9.01
C ASP A 360 -14.18 -12.29 9.47
N LYS A 361 -15.47 -12.05 9.17
CA LYS A 361 -16.17 -10.85 9.64
C LYS A 361 -16.31 -10.82 11.17
N LEU A 362 -16.49 -11.98 11.80
CA LEU A 362 -16.50 -12.09 13.26
C LEU A 362 -15.10 -11.90 13.86
N VAL A 363 -14.05 -12.41 13.21
CA VAL A 363 -12.65 -12.15 13.58
C VAL A 363 -12.34 -10.65 13.51
N ALA A 364 -12.74 -9.98 12.42
CA ALA A 364 -12.57 -8.53 12.27
C ALA A 364 -13.27 -7.75 13.39
N ARG A 365 -14.50 -8.15 13.73
CA ARG A 365 -15.25 -7.55 14.85
C ARG A 365 -14.57 -7.78 16.20
N ASP A 366 -14.00 -8.96 16.43
CA ASP A 366 -13.25 -9.26 17.65
C ASP A 366 -11.96 -8.44 17.74
N LEU A 367 -11.24 -8.28 16.62
CA LEU A 367 -10.09 -7.38 16.52
C LEU A 367 -10.49 -5.96 16.88
N LEU A 368 -11.58 -5.43 16.31
CA LEU A 368 -12.06 -4.08 16.64
C LEU A 368 -12.39 -3.94 18.12
N LYS A 369 -13.07 -4.91 18.73
CA LYS A 369 -13.39 -4.92 20.17
C LYS A 369 -12.11 -4.93 21.01
N PHE A 370 -11.13 -5.74 20.62
CA PHE A 370 -9.84 -5.81 21.29
C PHE A 370 -9.13 -4.44 21.24
N LEU A 371 -9.03 -3.82 20.07
CA LEU A 371 -8.44 -2.48 19.91
C LEU A 371 -9.18 -1.41 20.72
N LYS A 372 -10.52 -1.42 20.73
CA LYS A 372 -11.32 -0.48 21.54
C LYS A 372 -11.09 -0.68 23.04
N GLY A 373 -10.87 -1.92 23.49
CA GLY A 373 -10.49 -2.22 24.87
C GLY A 373 -9.12 -1.64 25.25
N LEU A 374 -8.16 -1.67 24.33
CA LEU A 374 -6.84 -1.09 24.56
C LEU A 374 -6.85 0.45 24.58
N ASP A 375 -7.69 1.11 23.77
CA ASP A 375 -7.78 2.58 23.73
C ASP A 375 -8.22 3.21 25.06
N GLY A 376 -8.99 2.48 25.86
CA GLY A 376 -9.42 2.91 27.19
C GLY A 376 -8.39 2.67 28.31
N SER A 377 -7.21 2.13 28.01
CA SER A 377 -6.19 1.77 29.00
C SER A 377 -5.18 2.90 29.25
N ASP A 378 -4.58 2.91 30.45
CA ASP A 378 -3.52 3.87 30.79
C ASP A 378 -2.30 3.73 29.85
N PRO A 379 -1.57 4.82 29.55
CA PRO A 379 -0.34 4.75 28.77
C PRO A 379 0.66 3.74 29.35
N TYR A 380 1.30 2.96 28.49
CA TYR A 380 2.29 1.94 28.86
C TYR A 380 1.78 0.83 29.79
N SER A 381 0.47 0.62 29.89
CA SER A 381 -0.12 -0.46 30.68
C SER A 381 0.06 -1.85 30.04
N HIS A 382 0.39 -1.91 28.74
CA HIS A 382 0.46 -3.15 27.95
C HIS A 382 1.89 -3.44 27.44
N LYS A 383 2.93 -3.18 28.26
CA LYS A 383 4.35 -3.41 27.88
C LYS A 383 4.68 -4.85 27.50
N ASN A 384 3.92 -5.81 28.01
CA ASN A 384 4.09 -7.22 27.70
C ASN A 384 3.13 -7.70 26.60
N LEU A 385 2.50 -6.82 25.82
CA LEU A 385 1.62 -7.20 24.72
C LEU A 385 2.40 -7.28 23.40
N LEU A 386 2.27 -8.40 22.71
CA LEU A 386 2.60 -8.52 21.28
C LEU A 386 1.31 -8.74 20.50
N LEU A 387 0.91 -7.76 19.70
CA LEU A 387 -0.22 -7.87 18.79
C LEU A 387 0.27 -8.23 17.39
N VAL A 388 -0.18 -9.35 16.86
CA VAL A 388 0.04 -9.76 15.47
C VAL A 388 -1.28 -9.71 14.72
N ILE A 389 -1.29 -8.99 13.60
CA ILE A 389 -2.43 -8.93 12.68
C ILE A 389 -1.94 -9.46 11.34
N ASP A 390 -2.14 -10.76 11.10
CA ASP A 390 -1.92 -11.38 9.80
C ASP A 390 -3.11 -11.12 8.88
N GLU A 391 -2.85 -10.93 7.58
CA GLU A 391 -3.89 -10.55 6.61
C GLU A 391 -4.67 -9.27 7.01
N ALA A 392 -3.98 -8.27 7.56
CA ALA A 392 -4.62 -7.09 8.17
C ALA A 392 -5.57 -6.36 7.22
N MET A 393 -5.24 -6.29 5.92
CA MET A 393 -6.09 -5.66 4.91
C MET A 393 -7.44 -6.36 4.77
N ARG A 394 -7.46 -7.70 4.80
CA ARG A 394 -8.69 -8.47 4.73
C ARG A 394 -9.57 -8.18 5.94
N LEU A 395 -9.01 -8.27 7.15
CA LEU A 395 -9.75 -8.04 8.39
C LEU A 395 -10.30 -6.60 8.48
N LEU A 396 -9.48 -5.61 8.16
CA LEU A 396 -9.88 -4.20 8.19
C LEU A 396 -10.92 -3.87 7.10
N SER A 397 -10.87 -4.54 5.93
CA SER A 397 -11.85 -4.34 4.85
C SER A 397 -13.26 -4.83 5.21
N LEU A 398 -13.38 -5.74 6.18
CA LEU A 398 -14.63 -6.32 6.64
C LEU A 398 -15.36 -5.47 7.70
N LEU A 399 -14.69 -4.43 8.19
CA LEU A 399 -15.26 -3.45 9.11
C LEU A 399 -16.05 -2.37 8.35
N GLU A 400 -17.00 -1.73 9.04
CA GLU A 400 -17.64 -0.52 8.55
C GLU A 400 -16.60 0.60 8.37
N GLU A 401 -16.85 1.53 7.45
CA GLU A 401 -15.86 2.54 7.04
C GLU A 401 -15.38 3.43 8.20
N SER A 402 -16.29 3.80 9.11
CA SER A 402 -15.98 4.58 10.31
C SER A 402 -15.07 3.80 11.27
N ASP A 403 -15.41 2.55 11.56
CA ASP A 403 -14.64 1.66 12.44
C ASP A 403 -13.29 1.27 11.83
N ARG A 404 -13.24 1.05 10.52
CA ARG A 404 -12.01 0.80 9.76
C ARG A 404 -11.06 1.99 9.90
N THR A 405 -11.57 3.20 9.64
CA THR A 405 -10.77 4.43 9.74
C THR A 405 -10.25 4.64 11.15
N TRP A 406 -11.12 4.44 12.15
CA TRP A 406 -10.73 4.52 13.56
C TRP A 406 -9.67 3.48 13.94
N ALA A 407 -9.83 2.21 13.53
CA ALA A 407 -8.91 1.13 13.87
C ALA A 407 -7.53 1.37 13.26
N ILE A 408 -7.50 1.82 12.00
CA ILE A 408 -6.28 2.24 11.31
C ILE A 408 -5.64 3.40 12.08
N GLN A 409 -6.36 4.50 12.34
CA GLN A 409 -5.80 5.63 13.09
C GLN A 409 -5.26 5.23 14.46
N TYR A 410 -5.96 4.34 15.18
CA TYR A 410 -5.52 3.83 16.46
C TYR A 410 -4.21 3.04 16.35
N LEU A 411 -4.15 2.06 15.45
CA LEU A 411 -2.96 1.24 15.21
C LEU A 411 -1.75 2.09 14.83
N LEU A 412 -1.94 3.12 14.01
CA LEU A 412 -0.84 3.94 13.47
C LEU A 412 -0.37 5.06 14.41
N SER A 413 -1.22 5.57 15.31
CA SER A 413 -0.90 6.78 16.10
C SER A 413 -0.93 6.59 17.62
N ARG A 414 -1.69 5.61 18.11
CA ARG A 414 -1.96 5.44 19.54
C ARG A 414 -1.50 4.09 20.09
N PHE A 415 -1.45 3.05 19.28
CA PHE A 415 -1.04 1.72 19.76
C PHE A 415 0.34 1.74 20.42
N ALA A 416 1.32 2.43 19.84
CA ALA A 416 2.67 2.56 20.43
C ALA A 416 2.65 3.11 21.87
N LYS A 417 1.68 3.98 22.20
CA LYS A 417 1.52 4.55 23.55
C LYS A 417 1.03 3.54 24.58
N SER A 418 0.45 2.42 24.15
CA SER A 418 0.09 1.31 25.05
C SER A 418 1.34 0.60 25.63
N GLY A 419 2.50 0.79 25.01
CA GLY A 419 3.74 0.09 25.33
C GLY A 419 3.86 -1.29 24.67
N GLY A 420 2.83 -1.77 23.98
CA GLY A 420 2.86 -3.05 23.27
C GLY A 420 3.61 -3.00 21.95
N THR A 421 4.01 -4.16 21.43
CA THR A 421 4.65 -4.34 20.12
C THR A 421 3.61 -4.78 19.09
N LEU A 422 3.66 -4.22 17.88
CA LEU A 422 2.75 -4.53 16.77
C LEU A 422 3.51 -5.16 15.61
N ILE A 423 3.06 -6.33 15.17
CA ILE A 423 3.43 -6.93 13.88
C ILE A 423 2.20 -6.91 12.99
N ILE A 424 2.26 -6.18 11.87
CA ILE A 424 1.16 -6.08 10.91
C ILE A 424 1.57 -6.64 9.55
N VAL A 425 0.79 -7.57 9.02
CA VAL A 425 1.02 -8.13 7.69
C VAL A 425 0.12 -7.44 6.67
N LEU A 426 0.76 -6.79 5.69
CA LEU A 426 0.09 -5.95 4.70
C LEU A 426 0.07 -6.63 3.33
N HIS A 427 -1.12 -6.62 2.70
CA HIS A 427 -1.29 -6.94 1.28
C HIS A 427 -1.61 -5.65 0.53
N GLY A 428 -0.57 -5.06 -0.05
CA GLY A 428 -0.65 -3.81 -0.79
C GLY A 428 0.69 -3.51 -1.45
N SER A 429 0.70 -2.61 -2.43
CA SER A 429 1.92 -2.15 -3.07
C SER A 429 2.54 -0.95 -2.34
N ASN A 430 1.78 -0.26 -1.49
CA ASN A 430 2.26 0.89 -0.73
C ASN A 430 1.37 1.18 0.50
N LEU A 431 1.86 2.03 1.40
CA LEU A 431 1.11 2.42 2.60
C LEU A 431 -0.19 3.17 2.28
N THR A 432 -0.22 3.97 1.21
CA THR A 432 -1.41 4.74 0.82
C THR A 432 -2.60 3.83 0.46
N SER A 433 -2.34 2.66 -0.13
CA SER A 433 -3.33 1.63 -0.42
C SER A 433 -3.89 0.94 0.83
N VAL A 434 -3.15 0.99 1.94
CA VAL A 434 -3.49 0.37 3.21
C VAL A 434 -4.30 1.31 4.10
N VAL A 435 -3.91 2.58 4.11
CA VAL A 435 -4.38 3.57 5.09
C VAL A 435 -5.47 4.49 4.51
N GLY A 436 -5.60 4.56 3.19
CA GLY A 436 -6.58 5.40 2.51
C GLY A 436 -6.27 6.90 2.61
N LYS A 437 -7.13 7.74 2.04
CA LYS A 437 -6.94 9.21 1.98
C LYS A 437 -7.18 9.92 3.32
N ALA A 438 -7.90 9.28 4.26
CA ALA A 438 -8.40 9.87 5.51
C ALA A 438 -7.35 9.98 6.65
N THR A 439 -6.08 9.67 6.40
CA THR A 439 -4.99 9.74 7.39
C THR A 439 -3.85 10.63 6.93
N ALA A 440 -4.09 11.50 5.94
CA ALA A 440 -3.09 12.34 5.29
C ALA A 440 -2.42 13.29 6.31
N GLY A 441 -1.25 12.89 6.80
CA GLY A 441 -0.49 13.53 7.88
C GLY A 441 0.09 12.53 8.88
N LEU A 442 -0.64 11.44 9.18
CA LEU A 442 -0.13 10.33 10.00
C LEU A 442 0.78 9.40 9.21
N ALA A 443 0.66 9.39 7.88
CA ALA A 443 1.44 8.54 7.00
C ALA A 443 2.95 8.78 7.17
N ASP A 444 3.44 10.02 7.19
CA ASP A 444 4.88 10.27 7.24
C ASP A 444 5.49 10.00 8.63
N THR A 445 4.76 10.31 9.71
CA THR A 445 5.15 9.88 11.07
C THR A 445 5.16 8.36 11.20
N PHE A 446 4.20 7.68 10.56
CA PHE A 446 4.17 6.22 10.50
C PHE A 446 5.34 5.66 9.68
N LYS A 447 5.65 6.25 8.51
CA LYS A 447 6.81 5.87 7.69
C LYS A 447 8.13 5.94 8.46
N GLN A 448 8.26 6.90 9.37
CA GLN A 448 9.46 7.09 10.19
C GLN A 448 9.52 6.18 11.44
N SER A 449 8.38 5.74 11.96
CA SER A 449 8.29 4.97 13.22
C SER A 449 8.13 3.46 13.03
N VAL A 450 7.96 3.01 11.78
CA VAL A 450 7.65 1.62 11.45
C VAL A 450 8.80 1.00 10.68
N ASN A 451 9.17 -0.21 11.07
CA ASN A 451 10.10 -1.02 10.32
C ASN A 451 9.36 -1.77 9.21
N PHE A 452 9.52 -1.33 7.96
CA PHE A 452 8.92 -2.00 6.81
C PHE A 452 9.83 -3.10 6.28
N ILE A 453 9.33 -4.33 6.29
CA ILE A 453 10.03 -5.51 5.80
C ILE A 453 9.31 -6.01 4.55
N GLY A 454 10.00 -5.99 3.42
CA GLY A 454 9.56 -6.53 2.14
C GLY A 454 9.92 -8.00 1.99
N CYS A 455 9.10 -8.74 1.24
CA CYS A 455 9.36 -10.13 0.85
C CYS A 455 8.87 -10.41 -0.59
N VAL A 456 9.50 -11.39 -1.24
CA VAL A 456 9.25 -11.69 -2.67
C VAL A 456 8.84 -13.15 -2.85
N ALA A 457 7.93 -13.40 -3.77
CA ALA A 457 7.64 -14.74 -4.25
C ALA A 457 8.50 -15.06 -5.48
N LYS A 458 9.06 -16.26 -5.52
CA LYS A 458 9.74 -16.83 -6.68
C LYS A 458 8.77 -17.75 -7.43
N SER A 459 8.67 -17.59 -8.74
CA SER A 459 7.93 -18.51 -9.59
C SER A 459 8.74 -19.79 -9.80
N VAL A 460 8.20 -20.93 -9.39
CA VAL A 460 8.79 -22.27 -9.58
C VAL A 460 7.90 -23.09 -10.51
N SER A 461 8.51 -23.92 -11.36
CA SER A 461 7.77 -24.84 -12.23
C SER A 461 7.12 -25.94 -11.40
N ALA A 462 5.81 -26.12 -11.54
CA ALA A 462 5.04 -27.20 -10.90
C ALA A 462 4.85 -28.41 -11.85
N GLY A 463 5.65 -28.50 -12.91
CA GLY A 463 5.53 -29.50 -13.97
C GLY A 463 4.65 -29.03 -15.13
N GLY A 464 5.03 -29.41 -16.36
CA GLY A 464 4.38 -28.95 -17.59
C GLY A 464 4.45 -27.43 -17.76
N LEU A 465 3.36 -26.81 -18.23
CA LEU A 465 3.22 -25.35 -18.41
C LEU A 465 2.82 -24.61 -17.11
N ARG A 466 2.67 -25.32 -15.98
CA ARG A 466 2.19 -24.72 -14.73
C ARG A 466 3.34 -24.13 -13.92
N LYS A 467 3.24 -22.85 -13.59
CA LYS A 467 4.12 -22.15 -12.65
C LYS A 467 3.34 -21.85 -11.38
N ILE A 468 3.98 -22.05 -10.23
CA ILE A 468 3.44 -21.67 -8.92
C ILE A 468 4.38 -20.65 -8.28
N ASN A 469 3.81 -19.66 -7.62
CA ASN A 469 4.56 -18.73 -6.79
C ASN A 469 4.77 -19.35 -5.41
N VAL A 470 6.02 -19.40 -4.97
CA VAL A 470 6.46 -19.86 -3.65
C VAL A 470 7.33 -18.78 -3.00
N ALA A 471 7.42 -18.75 -1.68
CA ALA A 471 8.24 -17.77 -0.98
C ALA A 471 9.71 -17.92 -1.38
N SER A 472 10.38 -16.84 -1.75
CA SER A 472 11.84 -16.88 -1.96
C SER A 472 12.58 -17.09 -0.64
N GLY A 473 11.98 -16.65 0.47
CA GLY A 473 12.61 -16.58 1.78
C GLY A 473 13.57 -15.40 1.93
N GLU A 474 13.64 -14.51 0.94
CA GLU A 474 14.45 -13.29 0.98
C GLU A 474 13.65 -12.13 1.57
N TYR A 475 14.31 -11.36 2.43
CA TYR A 475 13.74 -10.20 3.10
C TYR A 475 14.62 -8.97 2.97
N PHE A 476 14.00 -7.80 2.94
CA PHE A 476 14.69 -6.51 2.81
C PHE A 476 13.90 -5.39 3.51
N LYS A 477 14.56 -4.30 3.87
CA LYS A 477 13.91 -3.06 4.32
C LYS A 477 13.18 -2.46 3.12
N ALA A 478 11.86 -2.48 3.17
CA ALA A 478 11.01 -2.03 2.08
C ALA A 478 10.84 -0.51 2.08
N ASN A 479 10.79 0.08 0.89
CA ASN A 479 10.42 1.47 0.73
C ASN A 479 8.93 1.65 1.11
N PRO A 480 8.58 2.53 2.07
CA PRO A 480 7.19 2.71 2.47
C PRO A 480 6.29 3.26 1.35
N ASN A 481 6.87 3.91 0.34
CA ASN A 481 6.14 4.41 -0.83
C ASN A 481 5.94 3.33 -1.90
N ASN A 482 6.75 2.25 -1.87
CA ASN A 482 6.60 1.09 -2.74
C ASN A 482 7.19 -0.15 -2.05
N PHE A 483 6.35 -1.02 -1.50
CA PHE A 483 6.78 -2.18 -0.73
C PHE A 483 7.54 -3.23 -1.55
N ALA A 484 7.49 -3.16 -2.89
CA ALA A 484 8.26 -4.03 -3.76
C ALA A 484 9.72 -3.56 -3.94
N GLU A 485 10.03 -2.31 -3.60
CA GLU A 485 11.36 -1.75 -3.78
C GLU A 485 12.17 -1.83 -2.48
N PRO A 486 13.37 -2.44 -2.51
CA PRO A 486 14.28 -2.38 -1.38
C PRO A 486 14.89 -0.99 -1.24
N VAL A 487 15.04 -0.52 0.00
CA VAL A 487 15.85 0.65 0.31
C VAL A 487 17.33 0.32 0.02
N SER A 488 18.11 1.28 -0.46
CA SER A 488 19.54 1.09 -0.70
C SER A 488 20.27 0.61 0.57
N GLY A 489 21.03 -0.47 0.45
CA GLY A 489 21.68 -1.13 1.60
C GLY A 489 20.71 -1.86 2.56
N GLY A 490 19.43 -1.95 2.21
CA GLY A 490 18.37 -2.54 3.04
C GLY A 490 18.25 -4.05 2.94
N ASN A 491 19.26 -4.80 2.48
CA ASN A 491 19.15 -6.27 2.45
C ASN A 491 19.13 -6.83 3.88
N LEU A 492 18.09 -7.60 4.23
CA LEU A 492 17.97 -8.23 5.55
C LEU A 492 18.31 -9.73 5.53
N GLY A 493 18.60 -10.29 4.35
CA GLY A 493 19.05 -11.67 4.19
C GLY A 493 17.95 -12.65 3.78
N MET A 494 18.30 -13.93 3.82
CA MET A 494 17.45 -15.03 3.38
C MET A 494 17.29 -16.06 4.50
N ILE A 495 16.12 -16.71 4.60
CA ILE A 495 15.92 -17.87 5.47
C ILE A 495 16.98 -18.92 5.13
N PRO A 496 17.80 -19.35 6.11
CA PRO A 496 18.84 -20.33 5.86
C PRO A 496 18.24 -21.73 5.67
N ASP A 497 18.92 -22.58 4.91
CA ASP A 497 18.38 -23.90 4.54
C ASP A 497 18.20 -24.84 5.72
N TRP A 498 18.99 -24.69 6.78
CA TRP A 498 18.82 -25.46 8.01
C TRP A 498 17.48 -25.16 8.72
N LEU A 499 16.86 -24.02 8.44
CA LEU A 499 15.52 -23.68 8.93
C LEU A 499 14.40 -24.17 7.98
N LYS A 500 14.70 -24.80 6.84
CA LYS A 500 13.70 -25.25 5.84
C LYS A 500 13.39 -26.75 5.90
N THR A 501 13.72 -27.42 7.02
CA THR A 501 13.71 -28.90 7.10
C THR A 501 12.35 -29.52 7.41
N SER A 502 11.44 -28.79 8.05
CA SER A 502 10.07 -29.27 8.31
C SER A 502 9.17 -28.87 7.16
N LEU A 503 8.24 -29.75 6.79
CA LEU A 503 7.28 -29.50 5.72
C LEU A 503 5.91 -29.13 6.31
N HIS A 504 5.21 -28.23 5.63
CA HIS A 504 3.84 -27.87 5.96
C HIS A 504 2.89 -29.04 5.63
N PRO A 505 2.01 -29.45 6.56
CA PRO A 505 1.21 -30.68 6.42
C PRO A 505 0.21 -30.63 5.26
N GLY A 506 -0.30 -29.45 4.91
CA GLY A 506 -1.31 -29.30 3.85
C GLY A 506 -0.76 -29.18 2.43
N ASN A 507 0.48 -28.73 2.24
CA ASN A 507 1.01 -28.41 0.91
C ASN A 507 2.42 -28.97 0.62
N GLY A 508 3.06 -29.60 1.61
CA GLY A 508 4.38 -30.22 1.46
C GLY A 508 5.55 -29.25 1.24
N GLN A 509 5.32 -27.94 1.31
CA GLN A 509 6.39 -26.94 1.16
C GLN A 509 7.18 -26.77 2.45
N PRO A 510 8.44 -26.32 2.39
CA PRO A 510 9.21 -25.97 3.58
C PRO A 510 8.46 -24.97 4.48
N ASP A 511 8.45 -25.26 5.79
CA ASP A 511 7.81 -24.47 6.84
C ASP A 511 8.87 -24.05 7.88
N PRO A 512 9.47 -22.87 7.68
CA PRO A 512 10.50 -22.36 8.58
C PRO A 512 10.01 -22.08 10.01
N ALA A 513 8.77 -21.63 10.18
CA ALA A 513 8.20 -21.41 11.50
C ALA A 513 8.05 -22.72 12.28
N ARG A 514 7.60 -23.78 11.61
CA ARG A 514 7.52 -25.13 12.22
C ARG A 514 8.89 -25.72 12.52
N THR A 515 9.88 -25.46 11.68
CA THR A 515 11.26 -25.87 11.95
C THR A 515 11.84 -25.15 13.15
N LEU A 516 11.58 -23.84 13.28
CA LEU A 516 11.98 -23.04 14.43
C LEU A 516 11.41 -23.61 15.74
N LEU A 517 10.15 -24.04 15.73
CA LEU A 517 9.49 -24.62 16.91
C LEU A 517 10.15 -25.91 17.42
N LYS A 518 10.94 -26.63 16.62
CA LYS A 518 11.73 -27.78 17.11
C LYS A 518 12.75 -27.37 18.18
N PHE A 519 13.18 -26.11 18.19
CA PHE A 519 14.07 -25.57 19.20
C PHE A 519 13.33 -25.06 20.45
N PHE A 520 12.00 -24.89 20.35
CA PHE A 520 11.11 -24.42 21.42
C PHE A 520 9.86 -25.32 21.55
N PRO A 521 10.01 -26.62 21.88
CA PRO A 521 8.88 -27.56 21.94
C PRO A 521 7.71 -27.08 22.83
N GLU A 522 8.03 -26.36 23.89
CA GLU A 522 7.13 -25.77 24.90
C GLU A 522 6.35 -24.56 24.38
N LEU A 523 6.76 -24.00 23.24
CA LEU A 523 5.98 -23.00 22.51
C LEU A 523 5.12 -23.63 21.41
N VAL A 524 5.09 -24.95 21.25
CA VAL A 524 4.17 -25.59 20.31
C VAL A 524 2.77 -25.58 20.87
N GLN A 525 1.82 -25.05 20.11
CA GLN A 525 0.40 -25.08 20.44
C GLN A 525 -0.38 -25.52 19.20
N HIS A 526 -1.11 -26.62 19.31
CA HIS A 526 -2.02 -27.05 18.26
C HIS A 526 -3.34 -26.30 18.40
N HIS A 527 -3.66 -25.53 17.37
CA HIS A 527 -4.96 -24.88 17.24
C HIS A 527 -5.91 -25.86 16.55
N GLU A 528 -6.78 -26.52 17.32
CA GLU A 528 -7.66 -27.54 16.77
C GLU A 528 -8.70 -26.91 15.82
N PRO A 529 -8.93 -27.50 14.63
CA PRO A 529 -10.10 -27.17 13.84
C PRO A 529 -11.33 -27.71 14.57
N ALA A 530 -12.24 -26.82 14.96
CA ALA A 530 -13.55 -27.27 15.41
C ALA A 530 -14.23 -28.04 14.27
N VAL A 531 -14.70 -29.25 14.58
CA VAL A 531 -15.26 -30.23 13.65
C VAL A 531 -16.29 -29.57 12.72
N MET A 532 -15.98 -29.50 11.43
CA MET A 532 -16.88 -28.97 10.41
C MET A 532 -18.12 -29.87 10.28
N PRO A 533 -19.36 -29.33 10.42
CA PRO A 533 -20.55 -30.03 9.96
C PRO A 533 -20.49 -30.13 8.42
N ARG A 534 -20.55 -31.36 7.90
CA ARG A 534 -20.56 -31.69 6.47
C ARG A 534 -21.52 -30.78 5.68
N GLY A 535 -20.97 -30.00 4.75
CA GLY A 535 -21.76 -29.17 3.84
C GLY A 535 -21.16 -28.88 2.47
N GLU A 536 -19.84 -29.05 2.27
CA GLU A 536 -19.23 -28.83 0.96
C GLU A 536 -18.55 -30.09 0.42
N LYS A 537 -18.91 -30.43 -0.82
CA LYS A 537 -18.38 -31.55 -1.59
C LYS A 537 -16.89 -31.36 -1.84
N ILE A 538 -16.06 -31.83 -0.92
CA ILE A 538 -14.66 -32.15 -1.21
C ILE A 538 -14.67 -33.19 -2.33
N ALA A 539 -13.90 -32.94 -3.40
CA ALA A 539 -13.74 -33.88 -4.50
C ALA A 539 -13.40 -35.28 -3.96
N PRO A 540 -13.88 -36.37 -4.60
CA PRO A 540 -13.70 -37.73 -4.07
C PRO A 540 -12.24 -38.03 -3.78
N SER A 541 -11.96 -38.71 -2.66
CA SER A 541 -10.63 -39.16 -2.23
C SER A 541 -9.82 -39.88 -3.33
N ASP A 542 -10.51 -40.45 -4.31
CA ASP A 542 -9.92 -41.10 -5.48
C ASP A 542 -9.16 -40.15 -6.42
N ALA A 543 -9.50 -38.85 -6.43
CA ALA A 543 -8.79 -37.85 -7.23
C ALA A 543 -7.43 -37.47 -6.61
N VAL A 544 -7.36 -37.41 -5.28
CA VAL A 544 -6.14 -37.11 -4.52
C VAL A 544 -5.18 -38.30 -4.56
N ASN A 545 -5.70 -39.53 -4.36
CA ASN A 545 -4.90 -40.75 -4.46
C ASN A 545 -4.36 -40.98 -5.90
N LYS A 546 -5.14 -40.60 -6.93
CA LYS A 546 -4.64 -40.60 -8.32
C LYS A 546 -3.50 -39.61 -8.53
N LEU A 547 -3.57 -38.41 -7.93
CA LEU A 547 -2.49 -37.43 -8.01
C LEU A 547 -1.25 -37.88 -7.23
N GLU A 548 -1.40 -38.45 -6.03
CA GLU A 548 -0.28 -38.97 -5.24
C GLU A 548 0.45 -40.15 -5.91
N SER A 549 -0.29 -40.99 -6.64
CA SER A 549 0.30 -42.09 -7.43
C SER A 549 1.14 -41.61 -8.63
N ILE A 550 0.87 -40.38 -9.12
CA ILE A 550 1.64 -39.73 -10.19
C ILE A 550 2.93 -39.12 -9.63
N PHE A 551 2.92 -38.62 -8.39
CA PHE A 551 4.09 -38.01 -7.74
C PHE A 551 5.05 -39.02 -7.08
N SER A 552 4.62 -40.26 -6.86
CA SER A 552 5.41 -41.28 -6.13
C SER A 552 6.30 -42.17 -7.01
N LYS A 553 6.39 -41.94 -8.31
CA LYS A 553 7.33 -42.67 -9.18
C LYS A 553 8.68 -41.93 -9.22
N PRO A 554 9.79 -42.53 -8.76
CA PRO A 554 11.12 -41.98 -8.99
C PRO A 554 11.42 -42.18 -10.47
N THR A 555 11.29 -41.11 -11.26
CA THR A 555 11.62 -41.19 -12.67
C THR A 555 13.09 -40.83 -12.83
N GLN A 556 13.84 -41.81 -13.32
CA GLN A 556 15.22 -41.74 -13.78
C GLN A 556 15.48 -40.46 -14.58
N GLU A 557 16.70 -39.96 -14.42
CA GLU A 557 17.34 -39.02 -15.34
C GLU A 557 17.10 -39.47 -16.78
N VAL A 558 16.32 -38.68 -17.52
CA VAL A 558 16.21 -38.79 -18.98
C VAL A 558 16.38 -37.38 -19.54
N GLU A 559 17.20 -37.35 -20.59
CA GLU A 559 17.74 -36.22 -21.30
C GLU A 559 16.77 -35.08 -21.61
N ILE A 560 17.37 -33.90 -21.65
CA ILE A 560 16.86 -32.63 -22.14
C ILE A 560 16.02 -32.85 -23.41
N VAL A 561 14.72 -32.56 -23.34
CA VAL A 561 13.88 -32.34 -24.54
C VAL A 561 13.70 -30.84 -24.70
N GLU A 562 14.15 -30.36 -25.86
CA GLU A 562 14.14 -28.99 -26.32
C GLU A 562 12.74 -28.34 -26.27
N VAL A 563 12.75 -27.04 -26.05
CA VAL A 563 11.60 -26.14 -26.15
C VAL A 563 11.00 -26.28 -27.55
N GLN A 564 9.70 -26.60 -27.66
CA GLN A 564 8.98 -26.49 -28.94
C GLN A 564 9.09 -25.05 -29.44
N GLU A 565 9.94 -24.84 -30.45
CA GLU A 565 9.95 -23.65 -31.28
C GLU A 565 8.57 -23.50 -31.92
N VAL A 566 7.96 -22.33 -31.77
CA VAL A 566 6.80 -21.96 -32.57
C VAL A 566 7.35 -21.78 -33.98
N SER A 567 7.11 -22.74 -34.88
CA SER A 567 7.53 -22.66 -36.27
C SER A 567 6.90 -21.43 -36.93
N ILE A 568 7.71 -20.40 -37.18
CA ILE A 568 7.28 -19.19 -37.89
C ILE A 568 7.29 -19.50 -39.38
N SER A 569 6.17 -19.24 -40.06
CA SER A 569 6.03 -19.47 -41.50
C SER A 569 6.86 -18.45 -42.29
N GLU A 570 7.63 -18.89 -43.30
CA GLU A 570 8.38 -17.99 -44.19
C GLU A 570 7.46 -17.02 -44.95
N ALA A 571 6.24 -17.43 -45.28
CA ALA A 571 5.25 -16.57 -45.93
C ALA A 571 4.87 -15.37 -45.05
N ASP A 572 4.84 -15.55 -43.72
CA ASP A 572 4.52 -14.46 -42.79
C ASP A 572 5.70 -13.49 -42.62
N LEU A 573 6.94 -13.99 -42.71
CA LEU A 573 8.15 -13.18 -42.69
C LEU A 573 8.21 -12.26 -43.92
N GLU A 574 7.94 -12.81 -45.12
CA GLU A 574 7.83 -12.03 -46.35
C GLU A 574 6.70 -10.99 -46.28
N GLN A 575 5.57 -11.37 -45.68
CA GLN A 575 4.44 -10.46 -45.52
C GLN A 575 4.77 -9.28 -44.59
N ILE A 576 5.48 -9.52 -43.49
CA ILE A 576 5.97 -8.44 -42.61
C ILE A 576 6.90 -7.51 -43.38
N LEU A 577 7.85 -8.04 -44.16
CA LEU A 577 8.75 -7.24 -44.98
C LEU A 577 8.01 -6.41 -46.02
N ASN A 578 7.01 -6.99 -46.69
CA ASN A 578 6.16 -6.26 -47.64
C ASN A 578 5.39 -5.13 -46.95
N ILE A 579 4.90 -5.35 -45.72
CA ILE A 579 4.23 -4.29 -44.95
C ILE A 579 5.20 -3.15 -44.61
N VAL A 580 6.41 -3.47 -44.14
CA VAL A 580 7.39 -2.46 -43.73
C VAL A 580 7.96 -1.70 -44.94
N THR A 581 8.28 -2.38 -46.04
CA THR A 581 8.86 -1.77 -47.26
C THR A 581 7.88 -0.91 -48.05
N SER A 582 6.59 -1.25 -48.02
CA SER A 582 5.55 -0.50 -48.74
C SER A 582 4.91 0.64 -47.95
N ALA A 583 5.33 0.85 -46.70
CA ALA A 583 4.78 1.89 -45.85
C ALA A 583 5.23 3.27 -46.33
N VAL A 584 4.28 4.21 -46.42
CA VAL A 584 4.55 5.60 -46.82
C VAL A 584 5.36 6.36 -45.77
N THR A 585 5.28 5.93 -44.51
CA THR A 585 6.01 6.53 -43.37
C THR A 585 6.91 5.49 -42.72
N THR A 586 8.21 5.76 -42.69
CA THR A 586 9.22 4.97 -41.99
C THR A 586 9.85 5.81 -40.86
N PRO A 587 10.14 5.24 -39.67
CA PRO A 587 9.97 3.84 -39.27
C PRO A 587 8.51 3.42 -38.99
N VAL A 588 8.17 2.17 -39.28
CA VAL A 588 6.81 1.60 -39.14
C VAL A 588 6.61 1.04 -37.73
N SER A 589 5.59 1.50 -37.00
CA SER A 589 5.34 1.03 -35.64
C SER A 589 4.87 -0.43 -35.60
N PHE A 590 5.13 -1.13 -34.48
CA PHE A 590 4.63 -2.50 -34.26
C PHE A 590 3.11 -2.61 -34.45
N ALA A 591 2.36 -1.61 -33.97
CA ALA A 591 0.91 -1.55 -34.10
C ALA A 591 0.47 -1.37 -35.56
N ALA A 592 1.23 -0.63 -36.38
CA ALA A 592 0.94 -0.47 -37.80
C ALA A 592 1.23 -1.77 -38.59
N ILE A 593 2.29 -2.51 -38.25
CA ILE A 593 2.58 -3.81 -38.84
C ILE A 593 1.44 -4.79 -38.53
N ARG A 594 1.04 -4.91 -37.26
CA ARG A 594 -0.02 -5.84 -36.82
C ARG A 594 -1.39 -5.51 -37.40
N ASN A 595 -1.71 -4.21 -37.53
CA ASN A 595 -3.02 -3.76 -38.01
C ASN A 595 -3.05 -3.46 -39.51
N SER A 596 -2.01 -3.84 -40.24
CA SER A 596 -1.97 -3.67 -41.68
C SER A 596 -3.11 -4.44 -42.35
N ARG A 597 -3.80 -3.78 -43.29
CA ARG A 597 -4.84 -4.43 -44.12
C ARG A 597 -4.29 -5.55 -44.99
N LYS A 598 -2.96 -5.62 -45.15
CA LYS A 598 -2.30 -6.68 -45.92
C LYS A 598 -2.38 -8.05 -45.24
N TRP A 599 -2.72 -8.15 -43.96
CA TRP A 599 -2.96 -9.44 -43.29
C TRP A 599 -4.30 -10.09 -43.69
N GLY A 600 -5.20 -9.38 -44.38
CA GLY A 600 -6.54 -9.88 -44.63
C GLY A 600 -7.39 -9.91 -43.35
N GLU A 601 -8.19 -10.97 -43.16
CA GLU A 601 -9.05 -11.14 -41.98
C GLU A 601 -8.29 -11.70 -40.75
N ASP A 602 -7.15 -12.37 -40.97
CA ASP A 602 -6.39 -13.05 -39.93
C ASP A 602 -5.18 -12.23 -39.47
N LYS A 603 -5.37 -11.46 -38.39
CA LYS A 603 -4.28 -10.69 -37.78
C LYS A 603 -3.40 -11.59 -36.90
N PRO A 604 -2.06 -11.50 -37.01
CA PRO A 604 -1.17 -12.30 -36.18
C PRO A 604 -1.28 -11.93 -34.69
N SER A 605 -1.12 -12.94 -33.84
CA SER A 605 -1.04 -12.75 -32.38
C SER A 605 0.22 -11.97 -32.01
N VAL A 606 0.17 -11.21 -30.90
CA VAL A 606 1.32 -10.39 -30.45
C VAL A 606 2.57 -11.24 -30.22
N ARG A 607 2.41 -12.43 -29.63
CA ARG A 607 3.53 -13.33 -29.32
C ARG A 607 4.17 -13.89 -30.60
N TYR A 608 3.35 -14.27 -31.58
CA TYR A 608 3.82 -14.76 -32.88
C TYR A 608 4.55 -13.67 -33.67
N LEU A 609 3.95 -12.47 -33.77
CA LEU A 609 4.54 -11.34 -34.50
C LEU A 609 5.88 -10.89 -33.88
N ARG A 610 6.01 -10.93 -32.55
CA ARG A 610 7.29 -10.66 -31.86
C ARG A 610 8.38 -11.66 -32.22
N GLY A 611 8.03 -12.95 -32.27
CA GLY A 611 8.96 -14.01 -32.71
C GLY A 611 9.41 -13.79 -34.16
N ALA A 612 8.46 -13.53 -35.06
CA ALA A 612 8.73 -13.30 -36.48
C ALA A 612 9.59 -12.04 -36.72
N ILE A 613 9.30 -10.93 -36.05
CA ILE A 613 10.10 -9.71 -36.16
C ILE A 613 11.50 -9.91 -35.56
N ALA A 614 11.64 -10.65 -34.45
CA ALA A 614 12.95 -10.95 -33.88
C ALA A 614 13.81 -11.76 -34.87
N GLN A 615 13.21 -12.75 -35.56
CA GLN A 615 13.87 -13.52 -36.60
C GLN A 615 14.29 -12.65 -37.80
N LEU A 616 13.46 -11.69 -38.23
CA LEU A 616 13.80 -10.73 -39.29
C LEU A 616 14.92 -9.75 -38.90
N ILE A 617 15.02 -9.40 -37.62
CA ILE A 617 16.10 -8.56 -37.10
C ILE A 617 17.41 -9.35 -37.03
N GLU A 618 17.34 -10.60 -36.56
CA GLU A 618 18.50 -11.51 -36.49
C GLU A 618 19.03 -11.84 -37.89
N SER A 619 18.14 -12.04 -38.87
CA SER A 619 18.50 -12.24 -40.29
C SER A 619 18.91 -10.95 -41.01
N LYS A 620 18.93 -9.80 -40.33
CA LYS A 620 19.28 -8.46 -40.87
C LYS A 620 18.41 -8.01 -42.04
N GLN A 621 17.14 -8.40 -42.04
CA GLN A 621 16.15 -7.93 -43.02
C GLN A 621 15.33 -6.73 -42.48
N LEU A 622 15.22 -6.60 -41.15
CA LEU A 622 14.65 -5.44 -40.46
C LEU A 622 15.62 -4.85 -39.44
N ASN A 623 15.52 -3.54 -39.22
CA ASN A 623 16.19 -2.81 -38.14
C ASN A 623 15.16 -2.04 -37.30
N GLY A 624 15.40 -1.90 -36.00
CA GLY A 624 14.56 -1.09 -35.10
C GLY A 624 14.08 -1.81 -33.85
N SER A 625 13.10 -1.23 -33.17
CA SER A 625 12.50 -1.78 -31.94
C SER A 625 11.03 -1.39 -31.82
N GLU A 626 10.25 -2.06 -30.97
CA GLU A 626 8.83 -1.73 -30.79
C GLU A 626 8.60 -0.26 -30.40
N LYS A 627 9.53 0.36 -29.67
CA LYS A 627 9.45 1.75 -29.22
C LYS A 627 9.83 2.76 -30.32
N LEU A 628 10.75 2.39 -31.20
CA LEU A 628 11.28 3.29 -32.25
C LEU A 628 10.65 3.05 -33.62
N GLY A 629 9.91 1.95 -33.78
CA GLY A 629 9.44 1.45 -35.07
C GLY A 629 10.52 0.66 -35.81
N PHE A 630 10.14 0.09 -36.95
CA PHE A 630 10.96 -0.81 -37.76
C PHE A 630 11.15 -0.26 -39.17
N THR A 631 12.34 -0.45 -39.72
CA THR A 631 12.71 -0.13 -41.10
C THR A 631 13.27 -1.38 -41.76
N ALA A 632 12.96 -1.60 -43.04
CA ALA A 632 13.69 -2.61 -43.81
C ALA A 632 15.13 -2.16 -44.02
N PHE A 633 16.06 -3.11 -44.04
CA PHE A 633 17.46 -2.86 -44.38
C PHE A 633 17.63 -2.47 -45.85
#